data_AF-A0A6M2EL91-F1
#
_entry.id   AF-A0A6M2EL91-F1
#
_cell.length_a   1.000
_cell.length_b   1.000
_cell.length_c   1.000
_cell.angle_alpha   90.00
_cell.angle_beta   90.00
_cell.angle_gamma   90.00
#
_symmetry.space_group_name_H-M   'P 1'
#
loop_
_entity.id
_entity.type
_entity.pdbx_description
1 polymer ?
#
loop_
_entity_poly.entity_id
_entity_poly.type
_entity_poly.pdbx_seq_one_letter_code
_entity_poly.pdbx_strand_id
1 'polypeptide(L)'
;MHKMLLAVGKGSGSFEVWTADISSSKFDKACLYDAHDCVVTGLAWAFDGCCLYSCGQENCVRAWVLHGSALCEVSIPSNTPGLRSSNDLPNVFVSCLGVAASPGNIALAMVRNVDGDSLDPMYEGRLQKAVVEFLWIGGQQKDILSPSSSDFTSEAFLGFSANELNCWESDILWYLTKYENLDNPLVVWDIVAALLAFKQSAPKYMDRILVKWLSVTFLGSYKGLSIGEVLKCIPENFSKITSRQLHLLNIICRRVILSDVKAEEINCKVNLGGSAAAKAEHLTLWIELLFSSEKELRERLVGFSLATFINRFSDSTTTFSRPGFWYPVGVEQMELWIALNHDRVRDQLKVLASEVRKHERRLQSSEYGVEEQCIYCSESVTFDSPEVAHCHCSNSTDETVQIYQMARCAVSMQVCPAIPLWFCKCCCRRASKLPPETLFTLPGYPLDFKSLTESSVKEIPSKPLCPFCGIPLQRLQPDFLLSPSPV
;
A
#
# COMPACT_ATOMS: atom_id res chain seq x y z
N MET A 1 1.49 29.86 6.51
CA MET A 1 2.39 30.44 5.48
C MET A 1 2.73 29.34 4.50
N HIS A 2 2.31 29.44 3.24
CA HIS A 2 2.65 28.46 2.21
C HIS A 2 3.96 28.88 1.55
N LYS A 3 5.09 28.54 2.18
CA LYS A 3 6.41 28.68 1.58
C LYS A 3 6.74 27.41 0.81
N MET A 4 7.19 27.55 -0.42
CA MET A 4 7.65 26.46 -1.28
C MET A 4 9.16 26.61 -1.53
N LEU A 5 9.87 25.50 -1.54
CA LEU A 5 11.29 25.43 -1.88
C LEU A 5 11.43 25.03 -3.35
N LEU A 6 12.29 25.73 -4.09
CA LEU A 6 12.62 25.44 -5.48
C LEU A 6 14.14 25.34 -5.61
N ALA A 7 14.63 24.22 -6.12
CA ALA A 7 16.05 24.04 -6.43
C ALA A 7 16.25 24.09 -7.95
N VAL A 8 17.28 24.82 -8.40
CA VAL A 8 17.59 25.04 -9.82
C VAL A 8 19.06 24.72 -10.07
N GLY A 9 19.32 23.66 -10.83
CA GLY A 9 20.66 23.25 -11.25
C GLY A 9 21.13 24.04 -12.47
N LYS A 10 22.45 24.28 -12.57
CA LYS A 10 23.06 25.01 -13.68
C LYS A 10 24.06 24.14 -14.44
N GLY A 11 24.29 24.54 -15.70
CA GLY A 11 25.34 23.95 -16.54
C GLY A 11 26.77 24.18 -16.03
N SER A 12 26.97 25.11 -15.09
CA SER A 12 28.26 25.36 -14.46
C SER A 12 28.59 24.40 -13.30
N GLY A 13 27.69 23.46 -12.99
CA GLY A 13 27.80 22.59 -11.80
C GLY A 13 27.37 23.21 -10.48
N SER A 14 26.94 24.48 -10.51
CA SER A 14 26.29 25.12 -9.38
C SER A 14 24.79 24.84 -9.34
N PHE A 15 24.18 24.95 -8.17
CA PHE A 15 22.72 25.02 -8.05
C PHE A 15 22.30 26.13 -7.09
N GLU A 16 21.09 26.61 -7.26
CA GLU A 16 20.47 27.63 -6.41
C GLU A 16 19.22 27.09 -5.74
N VAL A 17 18.96 27.54 -4.52
CA VAL A 17 17.69 27.30 -3.85
C VAL A 17 16.97 28.61 -3.66
N TRP A 18 15.68 28.58 -3.94
CA TRP A 18 14.76 29.70 -3.88
C TRP A 18 13.63 29.36 -2.91
N THR A 19 13.22 30.33 -2.11
CA THR A 19 12.02 30.26 -1.28
C THR A 19 10.93 31.09 -1.95
N ALA A 20 9.84 30.45 -2.29
CA ALA A 20 8.67 31.08 -2.87
C ALA A 20 7.58 31.25 -1.82
N ASP A 21 7.15 32.48 -1.56
CA ASP A 21 5.92 32.72 -0.79
C ASP A 21 4.74 32.74 -1.76
N ILE A 22 3.95 31.66 -1.74
CA ILE A 22 2.81 31.47 -2.65
C ILE A 22 1.77 32.59 -2.47
N SER A 23 1.63 33.11 -1.24
CA SER A 23 0.63 34.14 -0.94
C SER A 23 1.00 35.51 -1.50
N SER A 24 2.30 35.82 -1.55
CA SER A 24 2.80 37.10 -2.06
C SER A 24 3.37 37.01 -3.48
N SER A 25 3.44 35.81 -4.07
CA SER A 25 4.06 35.55 -5.38
C SER A 25 5.51 36.06 -5.47
N LYS A 26 6.22 36.08 -4.34
CA LYS A 26 7.62 36.52 -4.25
C LYS A 26 8.57 35.33 -4.16
N PHE A 27 9.68 35.44 -4.87
CA PHE A 27 10.76 34.47 -4.88
C PHE A 27 12.02 35.12 -4.33
N ASP A 28 12.49 34.60 -3.22
CA ASP A 28 13.74 35.04 -2.60
C ASP A 28 14.80 33.95 -2.78
N LYS A 29 15.95 34.32 -3.30
CA LYS A 29 17.10 33.40 -3.40
C LYS A 29 17.61 33.12 -1.99
N ALA A 30 17.53 31.86 -1.56
CA ALA A 30 18.02 31.43 -0.26
C ALA A 30 19.53 31.21 -0.29
N CYS A 31 20.04 30.48 -1.30
CA CYS A 31 21.44 30.10 -1.37
C CYS A 31 21.89 29.68 -2.78
N LEU A 32 23.21 29.67 -3.00
CA LEU A 32 23.92 29.24 -4.21
C LEU A 32 25.09 28.35 -3.77
N TYR A 33 25.23 27.18 -4.37
CA TYR A 33 26.30 26.23 -4.08
C TYR A 33 26.98 25.79 -5.36
N ASP A 34 28.31 25.83 -5.36
CA ASP A 34 29.16 25.21 -6.38
C ASP A 34 29.35 23.74 -5.99
N ALA A 35 28.40 22.91 -6.41
CA ALA A 35 28.27 21.53 -5.93
C ALA A 35 29.06 20.53 -6.76
N HIS A 36 29.16 20.75 -8.06
CA HIS A 36 29.73 19.81 -9.00
C HIS A 36 30.72 20.51 -9.94
N ASP A 37 31.71 19.76 -10.42
CA ASP A 37 32.69 20.27 -11.37
C ASP A 37 32.13 20.32 -12.81
N CYS A 38 31.03 19.62 -13.05
CA CYS A 38 30.33 19.53 -14.33
C CYS A 38 28.84 19.85 -14.17
N VAL A 39 28.09 19.84 -15.27
CA VAL A 39 26.65 20.13 -15.33
C VAL A 39 25.86 19.38 -14.25
N VAL A 40 25.01 20.09 -13.51
CA VAL A 40 24.01 19.47 -12.63
C VAL A 40 22.92 18.84 -13.49
N THR A 41 22.78 17.51 -13.42
CA THR A 41 21.86 16.73 -14.25
C THR A 41 20.58 16.37 -13.53
N GLY A 42 20.58 16.36 -12.19
CA GLY A 42 19.39 16.05 -11.39
C GLY A 42 19.40 16.67 -10.00
N LEU A 43 18.21 17.02 -9.54
CA LEU A 43 17.94 17.53 -8.19
C LEU A 43 16.67 16.87 -7.67
N ALA A 44 16.70 16.34 -6.44
CA ALA A 44 15.56 15.72 -5.80
C ALA A 44 15.44 16.14 -4.33
N TRP A 45 14.32 16.77 -3.97
CA TRP A 45 13.98 17.01 -2.58
C TRP A 45 13.45 15.73 -1.93
N ALA A 46 13.81 15.53 -0.67
CA ALA A 46 13.32 14.45 0.17
C ALA A 46 12.98 14.96 1.57
N PHE A 47 12.25 14.14 2.33
CA PHE A 47 11.87 14.40 3.72
C PHE A 47 11.24 15.78 3.93
N ASP A 48 10.22 16.11 3.13
CA ASP A 48 9.51 17.40 3.15
C ASP A 48 10.40 18.64 2.88
N GLY A 49 11.46 18.46 2.11
CA GLY A 49 12.39 19.54 1.78
C GLY A 49 13.48 19.74 2.83
N CYS A 50 13.58 18.86 3.82
CA CYS A 50 14.71 18.87 4.76
C CYS A 50 16.01 18.39 4.11
N CYS A 51 15.94 17.54 3.08
CA CYS A 51 17.11 17.05 2.36
C CYS A 51 17.00 17.32 0.87
N LEU A 52 18.11 17.70 0.24
CA LEU A 52 18.26 17.81 -1.21
C LEU A 52 19.33 16.82 -1.66
N TYR A 53 19.06 16.10 -2.74
CA TYR A 53 20.07 15.29 -3.43
C TYR A 53 20.36 15.92 -4.78
N SER A 54 21.64 16.03 -5.11
CA SER A 54 22.10 16.56 -6.39
C SER A 54 23.00 15.55 -7.07
N CYS A 55 22.82 15.35 -8.37
CA CYS A 55 23.75 14.60 -9.19
C CYS A 55 24.25 15.42 -10.38
N GLY A 56 25.46 15.09 -10.82
CA GLY A 56 26.09 15.76 -11.96
C GLY A 56 26.67 14.77 -12.97
N GLN A 57 27.08 15.35 -14.10
CA GLN A 57 27.64 14.60 -15.22
C GLN A 57 28.98 13.93 -14.87
N GLU A 58 29.68 14.41 -13.83
CA GLU A 58 30.88 13.81 -13.25
C GLU A 58 30.62 12.50 -12.48
N ASN A 59 29.40 11.94 -12.57
CA ASN A 59 29.00 10.70 -11.93
C ASN A 59 29.03 10.77 -10.39
N CYS A 60 28.98 11.97 -9.82
CA CYS A 60 28.87 12.15 -8.38
C CYS A 60 27.42 12.41 -7.98
N VAL A 61 27.08 11.94 -6.78
CA VAL A 61 25.84 12.28 -6.10
C VAL A 61 26.20 12.82 -4.72
N ARG A 62 25.62 13.96 -4.38
CA ARG A 62 25.83 14.65 -3.11
C ARG A 62 24.50 14.81 -2.39
N ALA A 63 24.56 14.73 -1.06
CA ALA A 63 23.42 14.92 -0.19
C ALA A 63 23.60 16.20 0.62
N TRP A 64 22.50 16.91 0.80
CA TRP A 64 22.46 18.20 1.46
C TRP A 64 21.32 18.21 2.48
N VAL A 65 21.56 18.78 3.66
CA VAL A 65 20.53 18.98 4.69
C VAL A 65 20.27 20.47 4.84
N LEU A 66 19.00 20.85 4.83
CA LEU A 66 18.54 22.23 4.98
C LEU A 66 18.43 22.60 6.46
N HIS A 67 19.26 23.53 6.90
CA HIS A 67 19.23 24.15 8.21
C HIS A 67 18.89 25.64 8.08
N GLY A 68 17.66 26.00 8.45
CA GLY A 68 17.17 27.36 8.27
C GLY A 68 17.11 27.74 6.79
N SER A 69 18.01 28.62 6.35
CA SER A 69 18.13 29.07 4.95
C SER A 69 19.41 28.58 4.25
N ALA A 70 20.20 27.71 4.90
CA ALA A 70 21.46 27.20 4.37
C ALA A 70 21.40 25.68 4.22
N LEU A 71 22.00 25.16 3.15
CA LEU A 71 22.27 23.74 2.97
C LEU A 71 23.69 23.41 3.47
N CYS A 72 23.79 22.29 4.18
CA CYS A 72 25.05 21.68 4.59
C CYS A 72 25.23 20.35 3.86
N GLU A 73 26.39 20.13 3.25
CA GLU A 73 26.72 18.83 2.65
C GLU A 73 26.84 17.77 3.75
N VAL A 74 26.23 16.60 3.51
CA VAL A 74 26.29 15.44 4.40
C VAL A 74 26.66 14.19 3.63
N SER A 75 27.23 13.21 4.33
CA SER A 75 27.53 11.91 3.75
C SER A 75 26.25 11.12 3.49
N ILE A 76 26.15 10.51 2.31
CA ILE A 76 25.15 9.49 2.02
C ILE A 76 25.50 8.24 2.85
N PRO A 77 24.52 7.58 3.51
CA PRO A 77 24.76 6.35 4.25
C PRO A 77 25.47 5.30 3.39
N SER A 78 26.59 4.78 3.87
CA SER A 78 27.39 3.79 3.14
C SER A 78 26.89 2.36 3.33
N ASN A 79 26.09 2.11 4.38
CA ASN A 79 25.63 0.77 4.71
C ASN A 79 24.29 0.47 4.04
N THR A 80 24.25 -0.62 3.28
CA THR A 80 23.04 -1.08 2.59
C THR A 80 22.41 -2.25 3.34
N PRO A 81 21.20 -2.12 3.91
CA PRO A 81 20.48 -3.26 4.50
C PRO A 81 20.34 -4.42 3.50
N GLY A 82 20.57 -5.65 3.96
CA GLY A 82 20.37 -6.87 3.17
C GLY A 82 21.52 -7.25 2.22
N LEU A 83 22.53 -6.38 2.03
CA LEU A 83 23.71 -6.69 1.23
C LEU A 83 24.92 -6.88 2.15
N ARG A 84 25.64 -7.99 2.00
CA ARG A 84 26.99 -8.12 2.56
C ARG A 84 27.91 -7.30 1.66
N SER A 85 28.21 -6.05 2.06
CA SER A 85 29.23 -5.16 1.48
C SER A 85 29.58 -5.47 0.02
N SER A 86 28.74 -5.07 -0.93
CA SER A 86 29.13 -5.10 -2.34
C SER A 86 29.83 -3.79 -2.65
N ASN A 87 31.14 -3.74 -2.42
CA ASN A 87 32.00 -2.69 -2.97
C ASN A 87 32.33 -2.92 -4.45
N ASP A 88 31.58 -3.76 -5.15
CA ASP A 88 31.87 -4.13 -6.53
C ASP A 88 30.78 -3.59 -7.48
N LEU A 89 30.84 -2.29 -7.78
CA LEU A 89 30.58 -1.87 -9.15
C LEU A 89 31.73 -0.96 -9.62
N PRO A 90 32.75 -1.54 -10.28
CA PRO A 90 33.99 -0.85 -10.59
C PRO A 90 33.85 -0.02 -11.87
N ASN A 91 34.07 1.30 -11.82
CA ASN A 91 34.49 2.18 -12.92
C ASN A 91 33.72 2.16 -14.28
N VAL A 92 32.63 1.41 -14.46
CA VAL A 92 31.91 1.35 -15.76
C VAL A 92 30.98 2.54 -15.98
N PHE A 93 30.72 3.34 -14.94
CA PHE A 93 29.81 4.47 -15.01
C PHE A 93 30.52 5.76 -15.38
N VAL A 94 30.02 6.41 -16.43
CA VAL A 94 30.64 7.62 -16.99
C VAL A 94 29.96 8.90 -16.53
N SER A 95 28.64 8.86 -16.28
CA SER A 95 27.88 10.04 -15.85
C SER A 95 26.59 9.66 -15.12
N CYS A 96 26.15 10.54 -14.22
CA CYS A 96 24.81 10.46 -13.64
C CYS A 96 23.88 11.37 -14.44
N LEU A 97 22.77 10.82 -14.94
CA LEU A 97 21.81 11.50 -15.81
C LEU A 97 20.63 12.10 -15.05
N GLY A 98 20.40 11.63 -13.82
CA GLY A 98 19.27 12.09 -13.02
C GLY A 98 19.15 11.33 -11.70
N VAL A 99 18.37 11.90 -10.79
CA VAL A 99 18.13 11.38 -9.45
C VAL A 99 16.68 11.60 -9.04
N ALA A 100 16.10 10.64 -8.33
CA ALA A 100 14.75 10.73 -7.77
C ALA A 100 14.68 10.05 -6.40
N ALA A 101 14.05 10.73 -5.43
CA ALA A 101 13.75 10.13 -4.12
C ALA A 101 12.53 9.21 -4.22
N SER A 102 12.56 8.11 -3.47
CA SER A 102 11.39 7.24 -3.33
C SER A 102 10.29 7.96 -2.54
N PRO A 103 9.01 7.57 -2.71
CA PRO A 103 7.90 8.21 -1.99
C PRO A 103 8.05 8.18 -0.46
N GLY A 104 8.67 7.13 0.08
CA GLY A 104 9.02 6.98 1.49
C GLY A 104 10.25 7.71 1.95
N ASN A 105 10.97 8.38 1.04
CA ASN A 105 12.20 9.11 1.30
C ASN A 105 13.28 8.24 1.94
N ILE A 106 13.26 6.92 1.75
CA ILE A 106 14.26 6.01 2.31
C ILE A 106 15.15 5.37 1.25
N ALA A 107 14.80 5.52 -0.02
CA ALA A 107 15.62 5.10 -1.15
C ALA A 107 15.76 6.23 -2.18
N LEU A 108 16.83 6.18 -2.93
CA LEU A 108 17.17 7.10 -4.01
C LEU A 108 17.41 6.28 -5.27
N ALA A 109 16.73 6.61 -6.35
CA ALA A 109 16.98 6.05 -7.67
C ALA A 109 17.87 7.02 -8.45
N MET A 110 18.96 6.51 -9.01
CA MET A 110 19.90 7.25 -9.85
C MET A 110 19.97 6.61 -11.21
N VAL A 111 20.00 7.42 -12.25
CA VAL A 111 20.18 6.93 -13.62
C VAL A 111 21.64 7.16 -14.01
N ARG A 112 22.37 6.08 -14.29
CA ARG A 112 23.79 6.14 -14.66
C ARG A 112 24.00 5.71 -16.10
N ASN A 113 24.80 6.48 -16.82
CA ASN A 113 25.27 6.09 -18.14
C ASN A 113 26.45 5.13 -18.01
N VAL A 114 26.51 4.16 -18.91
CA VAL A 114 27.55 3.13 -18.93
C VAL A 114 28.50 3.42 -20.08
N ASP A 115 29.79 3.16 -19.87
CA ASP A 115 30.77 3.19 -20.94
C ASP A 115 30.46 2.06 -21.95
N GLY A 116 30.15 2.44 -23.18
CA GLY A 116 29.80 1.50 -24.26
C GLY A 116 30.93 0.53 -24.55
N ASP A 117 32.17 1.02 -24.52
CA ASP A 117 33.37 0.23 -24.81
C ASP A 117 33.66 -0.81 -23.71
N SER A 118 33.07 -0.63 -22.53
CA SER A 118 33.19 -1.53 -21.38
C SER A 118 32.04 -2.54 -21.29
N LEU A 119 31.03 -2.47 -22.18
CA LEU A 119 29.90 -3.39 -22.21
C LEU A 119 30.19 -4.62 -23.08
N ASP A 120 29.58 -5.75 -22.72
CA ASP A 120 29.59 -6.92 -23.61
C ASP A 120 28.85 -6.58 -24.92
N PRO A 121 29.39 -6.91 -26.11
CA PRO A 121 28.77 -6.62 -27.41
C PRO A 121 27.33 -7.10 -27.56
N MET A 122 26.89 -8.10 -26.79
CA MET A 122 25.50 -8.54 -26.74
C MET A 122 24.54 -7.45 -26.23
N TYR A 123 24.99 -6.57 -25.33
CA TYR A 123 24.22 -5.46 -24.78
C TYR A 123 24.33 -4.19 -25.63
N GLU A 124 25.44 -4.00 -26.36
CA GLU A 124 25.56 -2.95 -27.38
C GLU A 124 24.47 -3.10 -28.46
N GLY A 125 24.21 -4.34 -28.90
CA GLY A 125 23.15 -4.66 -29.85
C GLY A 125 21.72 -4.38 -29.36
N ARG A 126 21.53 -4.16 -28.05
CA ARG A 126 20.24 -3.89 -27.40
C ARG A 126 20.08 -2.45 -26.90
N LEU A 127 20.74 -1.44 -27.47
CA LEU A 127 20.51 -0.02 -27.14
C LEU A 127 20.43 0.28 -25.62
N GLN A 128 21.10 -0.50 -24.76
CA GLN A 128 21.08 -0.23 -23.32
C GLN A 128 21.96 1.00 -23.05
N LYS A 129 21.30 2.14 -22.84
CA LYS A 129 21.96 3.45 -22.69
C LYS A 129 22.14 3.90 -21.24
N ALA A 130 21.53 3.20 -20.27
CA ALA A 130 21.62 3.58 -18.87
C ALA A 130 21.22 2.43 -17.94
N VAL A 131 21.73 2.48 -16.72
CA VAL A 131 21.36 1.61 -15.59
C VAL A 131 20.69 2.45 -14.53
N VAL A 132 19.67 1.90 -13.87
CA VAL A 132 19.08 2.50 -12.67
C VAL A 132 19.71 1.87 -11.45
N GLU A 133 20.43 2.65 -10.67
CA GLU A 133 21.01 2.25 -9.39
C GLU A 133 20.12 2.74 -8.25
N PHE A 134 19.89 1.89 -7.26
CA PHE A 134 19.13 2.24 -6.06
C PHE A 134 20.07 2.31 -4.86
N LEU A 135 20.04 3.44 -4.15
CA LEU A 135 20.74 3.64 -2.89
C LEU A 135 19.75 3.79 -1.76
N TRP A 136 20.12 3.30 -0.59
CA TRP A 136 19.39 3.58 0.64
C TRP A 136 19.81 4.95 1.17
N ILE A 137 18.83 5.80 1.45
CA ILE A 137 19.01 7.10 2.10
C ILE A 137 18.32 7.15 3.47
N GLY A 138 17.60 6.08 3.84
CA GLY A 138 17.15 5.88 5.20
C GLY A 138 18.36 5.78 6.13
N GLY A 139 18.22 6.30 7.35
CA GLY A 139 19.33 6.37 8.29
C GLY A 139 20.21 7.61 8.14
N GLN A 140 19.94 8.47 7.16
CA GLN A 140 20.63 9.75 7.03
C GLN A 140 20.31 10.66 8.21
N GLN A 141 21.35 11.13 8.90
CA GLN A 141 21.19 12.07 10.00
C GLN A 141 20.75 13.44 9.48
N LYS A 142 19.59 13.91 9.97
CA LYS A 142 18.97 15.19 9.57
C LYS A 142 19.33 16.35 10.50
N ASP A 143 19.74 16.06 11.73
CA ASP A 143 20.19 17.07 12.69
C ASP A 143 21.67 16.85 13.02
N ILE A 144 22.52 17.76 12.53
CA ILE A 144 23.95 17.79 12.85
C ILE A 144 24.18 18.22 14.32
N LEU A 145 23.20 18.90 14.94
CA LEU A 145 23.36 19.60 16.23
C LEU A 145 22.70 18.94 17.45
N SER A 146 21.90 17.87 17.29
CA SER A 146 21.31 17.17 18.44
C SER A 146 22.11 15.91 18.79
N PRO A 147 22.88 15.88 19.88
CA PRO A 147 23.32 14.62 20.45
C PRO A 147 22.08 13.91 21.00
N SER A 148 21.70 12.81 20.34
CA SER A 148 20.87 11.71 20.84
C SER A 148 20.05 11.99 22.12
N SER A 149 18.88 12.60 21.99
CA SER A 149 17.86 12.53 23.05
C SER A 149 16.91 11.36 22.77
N SER A 150 17.36 10.12 23.05
CA SER A 150 16.46 8.99 23.30
C SER A 150 17.19 7.88 24.06
N ASP A 151 16.63 7.49 25.20
CA ASP A 151 17.14 6.56 26.24
C ASP A 151 17.39 5.09 25.82
N PHE A 152 17.71 4.77 24.57
CA PHE A 152 17.86 3.35 24.18
C PHE A 152 18.99 3.10 23.18
N THR A 153 20.03 2.43 23.67
CA THR A 153 21.19 1.93 22.93
C THR A 153 20.78 0.80 22.01
N SER A 154 20.50 1.10 20.74
CA SER A 154 20.59 0.09 19.68
C SER A 154 22.07 -0.29 19.56
N GLU A 155 22.45 -1.50 19.96
CA GLU A 155 23.83 -1.97 19.77
C GLU A 155 24.19 -1.91 18.28
N ALA A 156 25.35 -1.36 17.95
CA ALA A 156 25.84 -1.33 16.57
C ALA A 156 25.95 -2.75 16.04
N PHE A 157 25.40 -3.02 14.84
CA PHE A 157 25.50 -4.34 14.23
C PHE A 157 25.62 -4.22 12.70
N LEU A 158 26.28 -5.20 12.07
CA LEU A 158 26.42 -5.32 10.60
C LEU A 158 26.91 -4.05 9.89
N GLY A 159 27.82 -3.29 10.51
CA GLY A 159 28.39 -2.06 9.94
C GLY A 159 27.59 -0.79 10.25
N PHE A 160 26.35 -0.90 10.74
CA PHE A 160 25.53 0.26 11.12
C PHE A 160 25.96 0.81 12.49
N SER A 161 26.09 2.13 12.58
CA SER A 161 26.23 2.81 13.87
C SER A 161 24.91 2.85 14.62
N ALA A 162 24.94 2.99 15.95
CA ALA A 162 23.74 3.15 16.76
C ALA A 162 22.89 4.36 16.33
N ASN A 163 23.57 5.45 15.95
CA ASN A 163 22.91 6.68 15.47
C ASN A 163 22.22 6.44 14.13
N GLU A 164 22.87 5.73 13.21
CA GLU A 164 22.28 5.39 11.90
C GLU A 164 21.03 4.52 12.08
N LEU A 165 21.07 3.51 12.95
CA LEU A 165 19.90 2.68 13.27
C LEU A 165 18.76 3.48 13.92
N ASN A 166 19.07 4.48 14.73
CA ASN A 166 18.05 5.35 15.30
C ASN A 166 17.43 6.28 14.23
N CYS A 167 18.24 6.73 13.26
CA CYS A 167 17.74 7.49 12.11
C CYS A 167 16.84 6.61 11.23
N TRP A 168 17.25 5.38 10.92
CA TRP A 168 16.43 4.41 10.19
C TRP A 168 15.08 4.16 10.87
N GLU A 169 15.10 3.96 12.18
CA GLU A 169 13.89 3.76 12.97
C GLU A 169 12.98 5.00 12.86
N SER A 170 13.54 6.18 13.03
CA SER A 170 12.80 7.45 12.94
C SER A 170 12.23 7.69 11.55
N ASP A 171 12.98 7.41 10.49
CA ASP A 171 12.56 7.57 9.10
C ASP A 171 11.39 6.65 8.75
N ILE A 172 11.50 5.36 9.11
CA ILE A 172 10.46 4.37 8.89
C ILE A 172 9.20 4.75 9.68
N LEU A 173 9.32 5.04 10.98
CA LEU A 173 8.19 5.40 11.82
C LEU A 173 7.50 6.68 11.32
N TRP A 174 8.27 7.72 11.01
CA TRP A 174 7.75 8.97 10.47
C TRP A 174 6.95 8.73 9.19
N TYR A 175 7.50 7.96 8.24
CA TYR A 175 6.81 7.73 7.00
C TYR A 175 5.55 6.87 7.16
N LEU A 176 5.56 5.85 8.04
CA LEU A 176 4.38 5.04 8.32
C LEU A 176 3.21 5.89 8.88
N THR A 177 3.48 6.99 9.59
CA THR A 177 2.43 7.91 10.07
C THR A 177 1.88 8.82 8.97
N LYS A 178 2.66 9.13 7.92
CA LYS A 178 2.26 10.07 6.85
C LYS A 178 1.22 9.55 5.88
N TYR A 179 0.95 8.25 5.93
CA TYR A 179 -0.04 7.65 5.07
C TYR A 179 -1.45 8.13 5.34
N GLU A 180 -1.76 8.89 6.39
CA GLU A 180 -3.11 9.42 6.56
C GLU A 180 -3.50 10.48 5.52
N ASN A 181 -2.53 11.16 4.90
CA ASN A 181 -2.84 12.16 3.88
C ASN A 181 -3.47 11.49 2.63
N LEU A 182 -4.69 11.89 2.31
CA LEU A 182 -5.49 11.37 1.20
C LEU A 182 -4.90 11.72 -0.17
N ASP A 183 -4.17 12.84 -0.27
CA ASP A 183 -3.54 13.28 -1.52
C ASP A 183 -2.31 12.43 -1.88
N ASN A 184 -1.72 11.76 -0.89
CA ASN A 184 -0.57 10.89 -1.12
C ASN A 184 -1.04 9.51 -1.61
N PRO A 185 -0.54 8.97 -2.72
CA PRO A 185 -0.80 7.58 -3.08
C PRO A 185 -0.16 6.61 -2.08
N LEU A 186 -0.77 5.44 -1.86
CA LEU A 186 -0.26 4.40 -0.97
C LEU A 186 0.93 3.65 -1.63
N VAL A 187 2.08 4.30 -1.74
CA VAL A 187 3.31 3.73 -2.35
C VAL A 187 4.31 3.35 -1.26
N VAL A 188 4.21 2.11 -0.79
CA VAL A 188 4.97 1.58 0.36
C VAL A 188 6.16 0.68 -0.02
N TRP A 189 6.50 0.58 -1.31
CA TRP A 189 7.41 -0.46 -1.81
C TRP A 189 8.82 -0.35 -1.26
N ASP A 190 9.32 0.88 -1.12
CA ASP A 190 10.62 1.16 -0.51
C ASP A 190 10.67 0.72 0.96
N ILE A 191 9.61 0.99 1.73
CA ILE A 191 9.51 0.58 3.14
C ILE A 191 9.41 -0.92 3.26
N VAL A 192 8.57 -1.53 2.43
CA VAL A 192 8.45 -2.99 2.36
C VAL A 192 9.81 -3.61 2.05
N ALA A 193 10.55 -3.06 1.08
CA ALA A 193 11.89 -3.53 0.74
C ALA A 193 12.90 -3.34 1.89
N ALA A 194 12.90 -2.19 2.57
CA ALA A 194 13.76 -1.93 3.73
C ALA A 194 13.44 -2.88 4.90
N LEU A 195 12.15 -3.05 5.23
CA LEU A 195 11.71 -3.96 6.28
C LEU A 195 12.02 -5.43 5.93
N LEU A 196 11.91 -5.84 4.67
CA LEU A 196 12.34 -7.17 4.22
C LEU A 196 13.85 -7.36 4.35
N ALA A 197 14.64 -6.34 3.99
CA ALA A 197 16.09 -6.37 4.17
C ALA A 197 16.46 -6.50 5.66
N PHE A 198 15.80 -5.74 6.54
CA PHE A 198 15.98 -5.87 7.99
C PHE A 198 15.42 -7.18 8.56
N LYS A 199 14.35 -7.75 7.99
CA LYS A 199 13.84 -9.08 8.38
C LYS A 199 14.93 -10.14 8.17
N GLN A 200 15.70 -10.04 7.07
CA GLN A 200 16.78 -10.97 6.75
C GLN A 200 18.05 -10.70 7.57
N SER A 201 18.44 -9.44 7.73
CA SER A 201 19.72 -9.07 8.36
C SER A 201 19.63 -8.92 9.88
N ALA A 202 18.51 -8.38 10.40
CA ALA A 202 18.34 -7.98 11.79
C ALA A 202 16.88 -8.10 12.27
N PRO A 203 16.33 -9.32 12.39
CA PRO A 203 14.91 -9.54 12.69
C PRO A 203 14.44 -8.91 14.02
N LYS A 204 15.29 -8.91 15.07
CA LYS A 204 14.95 -8.26 16.35
C LYS A 204 14.78 -6.74 16.24
N TYR A 205 15.57 -6.10 15.38
CA TYR A 205 15.45 -4.66 15.11
C TYR A 205 14.17 -4.36 14.33
N MET A 206 13.83 -5.21 13.36
CA MET A 206 12.55 -5.14 12.64
C MET A 206 11.35 -5.31 13.58
N ASP A 207 11.39 -6.31 14.48
CA ASP A 207 10.34 -6.51 15.49
C ASP A 207 10.17 -5.26 16.37
N ARG A 208 11.26 -4.63 16.81
CA ARG A 208 11.22 -3.38 17.59
C ARG A 208 10.54 -2.24 16.83
N ILE A 209 10.87 -2.04 15.55
CA ILE A 209 10.22 -1.01 14.70
C ILE A 209 8.72 -1.27 14.65
N LEU A 210 8.32 -2.51 14.37
CA LEU A 210 6.91 -2.87 14.25
C LEU A 210 6.16 -2.70 15.56
N VAL A 211 6.72 -3.13 16.70
CA VAL A 211 6.10 -2.93 18.02
C VAL A 211 5.88 -1.44 18.30
N LYS A 212 6.87 -0.59 18.02
CA LYS A 212 6.75 0.86 18.20
C LYS A 212 5.68 1.46 17.30
N TRP A 213 5.72 1.17 16.00
CA TRP A 213 4.73 1.65 15.04
C TRP A 213 3.31 1.22 15.43
N LEU A 214 3.13 -0.07 15.71
CA LEU A 214 1.84 -0.64 16.08
C LEU A 214 1.30 -0.05 17.39
N SER A 215 2.16 0.11 18.40
CA SER A 215 1.76 0.67 19.69
C SER A 215 1.33 2.13 19.56
N VAL A 216 2.09 2.94 18.83
CA VAL A 216 1.77 4.37 18.64
C VAL A 216 0.49 4.52 17.81
N THR A 217 0.37 3.78 16.71
CA THR A 217 -0.73 3.94 15.75
C THR A 217 -2.04 3.36 16.27
N PHE A 218 -2.02 2.19 16.91
CA PHE A 218 -3.23 1.45 17.28
C PHE A 218 -3.57 1.52 18.77
N LEU A 219 -2.59 1.77 19.65
CA LEU A 219 -2.79 1.84 21.10
C LEU A 219 -2.57 3.27 21.66
N GLY A 220 -2.12 4.21 20.83
CA GLY A 220 -1.91 5.61 21.18
C GLY A 220 -0.61 5.93 21.93
N SER A 221 0.06 4.92 22.51
CA SER A 221 1.34 5.13 23.20
C SER A 221 2.20 3.86 23.22
N TYR A 222 3.53 4.03 23.15
CA TYR A 222 4.46 2.92 23.38
C TYR A 222 4.57 2.61 24.87
N LYS A 223 4.24 1.37 25.26
CA LYS A 223 4.27 0.90 26.66
C LYS A 223 5.36 -0.15 26.94
N GLY A 224 6.29 -0.36 26.01
CA GLY A 224 7.34 -1.39 26.17
C GLY A 224 6.82 -2.83 26.17
N LEU A 225 5.63 -3.07 25.61
CA LEU A 225 5.02 -4.39 25.50
C LEU A 225 5.79 -5.28 24.51
N SER A 226 5.71 -6.59 24.72
CA SER A 226 6.20 -7.57 23.74
C SER A 226 5.34 -7.57 22.48
N ILE A 227 5.90 -8.02 21.36
CA ILE A 227 5.16 -8.11 20.10
C ILE A 227 3.90 -8.98 20.23
N GLY A 228 3.96 -10.10 20.95
CA GLY A 228 2.80 -10.98 21.14
C GLY A 228 1.66 -10.31 21.91
N GLU A 229 1.97 -9.49 22.92
CA GLU A 229 0.97 -8.73 23.68
C GLU A 229 0.34 -7.63 22.81
N VAL A 230 1.18 -6.90 22.06
CA VAL A 230 0.72 -5.85 21.15
C VAL A 230 -0.24 -6.41 20.09
N LEU A 231 0.10 -7.55 19.45
CA LEU A 231 -0.74 -8.17 18.43
C LEU A 231 -2.12 -8.61 18.97
N LYS A 232 -2.21 -9.00 20.25
CA LYS A 232 -3.48 -9.40 20.88
C LYS A 232 -4.38 -8.22 21.24
N CYS A 233 -3.82 -7.07 21.61
CA CYS A 233 -4.59 -5.90 22.06
C CYS A 233 -5.10 -5.02 20.90
N ILE A 234 -4.44 -5.04 19.75
CA ILE A 234 -4.75 -4.15 18.63
C ILE A 234 -6.16 -4.35 18.02
N PRO A 235 -6.65 -5.58 17.81
CA PRO A 235 -7.95 -5.81 17.17
C PRO A 235 -9.11 -5.07 17.83
N GLU A 236 -9.05 -4.85 19.16
CA GLU A 236 -10.06 -4.12 19.93
C GLU A 236 -10.22 -2.65 19.47
N ASN A 237 -9.15 -2.07 18.92
CA ASN A 237 -9.12 -0.67 18.51
C ASN A 237 -9.37 -0.45 17.01
N PHE A 238 -9.46 -1.49 16.18
CA PHE A 238 -9.66 -1.34 14.74
C PHE A 238 -10.85 -0.46 14.34
N SER A 239 -11.92 -0.48 15.15
CA SER A 239 -13.08 0.41 14.96
C SER A 239 -12.76 1.90 14.98
N LYS A 240 -11.69 2.31 15.65
CA LYS A 240 -11.28 3.72 15.78
C LYS A 240 -10.21 4.13 14.76
N ILE A 241 -9.70 3.16 14.00
CA ILE A 241 -8.58 3.36 13.09
C ILE A 241 -9.08 3.60 11.67
N THR A 242 -8.42 4.51 10.95
CA THR A 242 -8.78 4.84 9.57
C THR A 242 -8.65 3.61 8.66
N SER A 243 -9.48 3.51 7.63
CA SER A 243 -9.40 2.40 6.67
C SER A 243 -8.01 2.31 6.04
N ARG A 244 -7.39 3.47 5.82
CA ARG A 244 -6.09 3.58 5.18
C ARG A 244 -4.94 3.05 6.05
N GLN A 245 -5.00 3.23 7.37
CA GLN A 245 -4.06 2.60 8.29
C GLN A 245 -4.25 1.07 8.36
N LEU A 246 -5.50 0.58 8.28
CA LEU A 246 -5.76 -0.86 8.16
C LEU A 246 -5.24 -1.44 6.83
N HIS A 247 -5.32 -0.69 5.73
CA HIS A 247 -4.71 -1.08 4.45
C HIS A 247 -3.19 -1.20 4.57
N LEU A 248 -2.53 -0.21 5.21
CA LEU A 248 -1.09 -0.25 5.45
C LEU A 248 -0.68 -1.45 6.31
N LEU A 249 -1.42 -1.73 7.38
CA LEU A 249 -1.25 -2.94 8.19
C LEU A 249 -1.33 -4.20 7.36
N ASN A 250 -2.35 -4.33 6.51
CA ASN A 250 -2.52 -5.51 5.67
C ASN A 250 -1.40 -5.67 4.66
N ILE A 251 -0.84 -4.57 4.12
CA ILE A 251 0.34 -4.65 3.26
C ILE A 251 1.55 -5.15 4.04
N ILE A 252 1.85 -4.60 5.22
CA ILE A 252 3.00 -5.01 6.02
C ILE A 252 2.87 -6.48 6.44
N CYS A 253 1.69 -6.89 6.91
CA CYS A 253 1.40 -8.29 7.22
C CYS A 253 1.68 -9.19 6.00
N ARG A 254 1.13 -8.88 4.83
CA ARG A 254 1.24 -9.75 3.64
C ARG A 254 2.62 -9.73 2.98
N ARG A 255 3.28 -8.57 2.95
CA ARG A 255 4.50 -8.36 2.16
C ARG A 255 5.79 -8.46 2.96
N VAL A 256 5.75 -8.19 4.25
CA VAL A 256 6.93 -8.25 5.12
C VAL A 256 6.86 -9.49 5.99
N ILE A 257 5.81 -9.62 6.80
CA ILE A 257 5.71 -10.71 7.78
C ILE A 257 5.46 -12.05 7.10
N LEU A 258 4.41 -12.13 6.28
CA LEU A 258 3.95 -13.33 5.59
C LEU A 258 4.53 -13.47 4.18
N SER A 259 5.68 -12.84 3.91
CA SER A 259 6.34 -12.83 2.60
C SER A 259 6.58 -14.23 2.01
N ASP A 260 6.74 -15.22 2.89
CA ASP A 260 7.14 -16.58 2.55
C ASP A 260 5.92 -17.50 2.31
N VAL A 261 4.71 -17.00 2.55
CA VAL A 261 3.44 -17.73 2.37
C VAL A 261 2.71 -17.18 1.14
N LYS A 262 2.16 -18.07 0.30
CA LYS A 262 1.43 -17.62 -0.88
C LYS A 262 0.15 -16.88 -0.47
N ALA A 263 -0.18 -15.82 -1.19
CA ALA A 263 -1.35 -15.00 -0.86
C ALA A 263 -2.66 -15.79 -0.92
N GLU A 264 -2.77 -16.75 -1.85
CA GLU A 264 -3.92 -17.63 -1.99
C GLU A 264 -4.07 -18.58 -0.79
N GLU A 265 -2.97 -19.09 -0.25
CA GLU A 265 -2.96 -19.96 0.94
C GLU A 265 -3.45 -19.19 2.18
N ILE A 266 -3.01 -17.94 2.33
CA ILE A 266 -3.49 -17.03 3.38
C ILE A 266 -4.99 -16.78 3.24
N ASN A 267 -5.49 -16.53 2.02
CA ASN A 267 -6.91 -16.23 1.82
C ASN A 267 -7.83 -17.41 2.17
N CYS A 268 -7.37 -18.64 1.96
CA CYS A 268 -8.14 -19.87 2.18
C CYS A 268 -8.13 -20.38 3.64
N LYS A 269 -7.50 -19.67 4.58
CA LYS A 269 -7.37 -20.09 6.01
C LYS A 269 -6.82 -21.53 6.16
N VAL A 270 -5.90 -21.95 5.30
CA VAL A 270 -5.30 -23.28 5.44
C VAL A 270 -4.51 -23.30 6.74
N ASN A 271 -4.75 -24.29 7.59
CA ASN A 271 -3.93 -24.57 8.77
C ASN A 271 -2.49 -24.74 8.30
N LEU A 272 -1.64 -23.73 8.51
CA LEU A 272 -0.20 -23.77 8.26
C LEU A 272 0.45 -24.72 9.29
N GLY A 273 0.18 -26.01 9.15
CA GLY A 273 0.80 -27.08 9.92
C GLY A 273 2.12 -27.48 9.27
N GLY A 274 3.23 -26.92 9.72
CA GLY A 274 4.56 -27.35 9.27
C GLY A 274 5.74 -26.52 9.79
N SER A 275 6.37 -27.04 10.86
CA SER A 275 7.73 -26.73 11.36
C SER A 275 7.95 -25.49 12.25
N ALA A 276 8.62 -25.75 13.39
CA ALA A 276 9.09 -24.85 14.46
C ALA A 276 8.01 -24.19 15.35
N ALA A 277 7.68 -24.86 16.46
CA ALA A 277 6.59 -24.51 17.39
C ALA A 277 6.57 -23.06 17.92
N ALA A 278 7.72 -22.39 18.07
CA ALA A 278 7.77 -20.98 18.52
C ALA A 278 7.63 -19.96 17.37
N LYS A 279 8.12 -20.27 16.16
CA LYS A 279 7.88 -19.45 14.96
C LYS A 279 6.42 -19.56 14.50
N ALA A 280 5.81 -20.73 14.73
CA ALA A 280 4.41 -20.98 14.43
C ALA A 280 3.45 -20.12 15.28
N GLU A 281 3.75 -19.86 16.55
CA GLU A 281 2.86 -19.08 17.43
C GLU A 281 2.79 -17.59 17.02
N HIS A 282 3.94 -16.93 16.83
CA HIS A 282 3.95 -15.53 16.37
C HIS A 282 3.36 -15.36 14.98
N LEU A 283 3.62 -16.30 14.07
CA LEU A 283 3.04 -16.28 12.72
C LEU A 283 1.51 -16.39 12.78
N THR A 284 0.98 -17.22 13.68
CA THR A 284 -0.46 -17.37 13.90
C THR A 284 -1.09 -16.07 14.38
N LEU A 285 -0.47 -15.38 15.35
CA LEU A 285 -0.97 -14.08 15.83
C LEU A 285 -1.01 -13.03 14.71
N TRP A 286 -0.02 -13.00 13.83
CA TRP A 286 -0.01 -12.10 12.67
C TRP A 286 -1.10 -12.43 11.64
N ILE A 287 -1.37 -13.72 11.41
CA ILE A 287 -2.46 -14.17 10.55
C ILE A 287 -3.82 -13.78 11.15
N GLU A 288 -4.01 -13.97 12.46
CA GLU A 288 -5.22 -13.56 13.17
C GLU A 288 -5.44 -12.04 13.14
N LEU A 289 -4.37 -11.26 13.32
CA LEU A 289 -4.40 -9.81 13.20
C LEU A 289 -4.81 -9.39 11.79
N LEU A 290 -4.21 -9.99 10.75
CA LEU A 290 -4.55 -9.73 9.36
C LEU A 290 -6.02 -10.03 9.07
N PHE A 291 -6.52 -11.19 9.52
CA PHE A 291 -7.93 -11.54 9.32
C PHE A 291 -8.89 -10.62 10.08
N SER A 292 -8.53 -10.21 11.29
CA SER A 292 -9.32 -9.24 12.07
C SER A 292 -9.40 -7.89 11.34
N SER A 293 -8.30 -7.42 10.76
CA SER A 293 -8.23 -6.18 9.98
C SER A 293 -9.02 -6.28 8.67
N GLU A 294 -8.86 -7.38 7.92
CA GLU A 294 -9.61 -7.60 6.68
C GLU A 294 -11.11 -7.78 6.93
N LYS A 295 -11.50 -8.38 8.06
CA LYS A 295 -12.89 -8.47 8.50
C LYS A 295 -13.46 -7.08 8.78
N GLU A 296 -12.75 -6.23 9.52
CA GLU A 296 -13.16 -4.85 9.78
C GLU A 296 -13.36 -4.06 8.47
N LEU A 297 -12.42 -4.14 7.52
CA LEU A 297 -12.55 -3.50 6.21
C LEU A 297 -13.73 -4.05 5.39
N ARG A 298 -13.98 -5.37 5.47
CA ARG A 298 -15.14 -6.01 4.84
C ARG A 298 -16.44 -5.50 5.43
N GLU A 299 -16.54 -5.41 6.75
CA GLU A 299 -17.72 -4.89 7.44
C GLU A 299 -18.00 -3.43 7.04
N ARG A 300 -16.96 -2.60 6.91
CA ARG A 300 -17.09 -1.21 6.42
C ARG A 300 -17.63 -1.17 4.98
N LEU A 301 -17.09 -1.99 4.09
CA LEU A 301 -17.54 -2.08 2.70
C LEU A 301 -19.00 -2.55 2.61
N VAL A 302 -19.35 -3.60 3.35
CA VAL A 302 -20.72 -4.15 3.39
C VAL A 302 -21.69 -3.13 3.96
N GLY A 303 -21.40 -2.55 5.11
CA GLY A 303 -22.27 -1.54 5.74
C GLY A 303 -22.51 -0.34 4.85
N PHE A 304 -21.45 0.17 4.20
CA PHE A 304 -21.57 1.27 3.24
C PHE A 304 -22.42 0.87 2.02
N SER A 305 -22.27 -0.35 1.52
CA SER A 305 -23.02 -0.85 0.37
C SER A 305 -24.51 -1.02 0.67
N LEU A 306 -24.86 -1.64 1.81
CA LEU A 306 -26.25 -1.81 2.22
C LEU A 306 -26.92 -0.45 2.50
N ALA A 307 -26.24 0.47 3.18
CA ALA A 307 -26.78 1.81 3.45
C ALA A 307 -27.01 2.61 2.15
N THR A 308 -26.04 2.58 1.23
CA THR A 308 -26.20 3.22 -0.08
C THR A 308 -27.37 2.63 -0.87
N PHE A 309 -27.56 1.31 -0.81
CA PHE A 309 -28.68 0.63 -1.43
C PHE A 309 -30.03 1.11 -0.86
N ILE A 310 -30.17 1.14 0.48
CA ILE A 310 -31.39 1.58 1.16
C ILE A 310 -31.74 3.04 0.82
N ASN A 311 -30.74 3.94 0.84
CA ASN A 311 -30.98 5.36 0.58
C ASN A 311 -31.40 5.61 -0.87
N ARG A 312 -30.73 4.96 -1.83
CA ARG A 312 -31.13 5.05 -3.24
C ARG A 312 -32.52 4.49 -3.51
N PHE A 313 -32.92 3.48 -2.74
CA PHE A 313 -34.27 2.92 -2.83
C PHE A 313 -35.35 3.92 -2.39
N SER A 314 -35.02 4.80 -1.45
CA SER A 314 -35.94 5.82 -0.94
C SER A 314 -36.13 6.99 -1.92
N ASP A 315 -35.15 7.24 -2.80
CA ASP A 315 -35.11 8.43 -3.67
C ASP A 315 -35.90 8.30 -4.98
N SER A 316 -36.52 7.15 -5.30
CA SER A 316 -37.40 6.91 -6.46
C SER A 316 -36.85 7.21 -7.87
N THR A 317 -35.62 7.74 -8.01
CA THR A 317 -34.99 8.04 -9.29
C THR A 317 -34.23 6.84 -9.82
N THR A 318 -34.68 6.29 -10.95
CA THR A 318 -33.97 5.32 -11.78
C THR A 318 -32.71 5.96 -12.39
N THR A 319 -31.63 6.06 -11.63
CA THR A 319 -30.35 6.49 -12.18
C THR A 319 -29.65 5.32 -12.86
N PHE A 320 -29.59 5.37 -14.18
CA PHE A 320 -28.73 4.52 -15.00
C PHE A 320 -27.28 4.54 -14.49
N SER A 321 -26.58 3.41 -14.61
CA SER A 321 -25.17 3.31 -14.25
C SER A 321 -24.33 4.20 -15.15
N ARG A 322 -23.77 5.28 -14.58
CA ARG A 322 -22.89 6.19 -15.30
C ARG A 322 -21.43 5.75 -15.16
N PRO A 323 -20.65 5.73 -16.25
CA PRO A 323 -19.23 5.39 -16.20
C PRO A 323 -18.47 6.26 -15.19
N GLY A 324 -17.52 5.67 -14.47
CA GLY A 324 -16.72 6.35 -13.43
C GLY A 324 -17.35 6.35 -12.03
N PHE A 325 -18.67 6.20 -11.93
CA PHE A 325 -19.38 6.19 -10.66
C PHE A 325 -19.63 4.78 -10.13
N TRP A 326 -19.63 4.70 -8.81
CA TRP A 326 -19.85 3.49 -8.05
C TRP A 326 -21.33 3.29 -7.71
N TYR A 327 -21.74 2.02 -7.74
CA TYR A 327 -23.09 1.56 -7.39
C TYR A 327 -22.96 0.29 -6.53
N PRO A 328 -23.82 0.11 -5.51
CA PRO A 328 -23.83 -1.12 -4.72
C PRO A 328 -24.25 -2.29 -5.61
N VAL A 329 -23.43 -3.34 -5.66
CA VAL A 329 -23.64 -4.56 -6.42
C VAL A 329 -23.32 -5.75 -5.53
N GLY A 330 -24.05 -6.85 -5.68
CA GLY A 330 -23.88 -8.07 -4.87
C GLY A 330 -24.48 -7.97 -3.47
N VAL A 331 -25.56 -7.19 -3.33
CA VAL A 331 -26.26 -6.96 -2.06
C VAL A 331 -26.74 -8.28 -1.46
N GLU A 332 -27.32 -9.18 -2.27
CA GLU A 332 -27.73 -10.53 -1.86
C GLU A 332 -26.56 -11.34 -1.29
N GLN A 333 -25.41 -11.35 -1.98
CA GLN A 333 -24.21 -12.06 -1.51
C GLN A 333 -23.68 -11.47 -0.20
N MET A 334 -23.76 -10.15 -0.01
CA MET A 334 -23.42 -9.50 1.25
C MET A 334 -24.39 -9.88 2.39
N GLU A 335 -25.69 -10.04 2.11
CA GLU A 335 -26.65 -10.54 3.10
C GLU A 335 -26.36 -11.99 3.50
N LEU A 336 -26.05 -12.84 2.53
CA LEU A 336 -25.64 -14.24 2.78
C LEU A 336 -24.36 -14.28 3.62
N TRP A 337 -23.40 -13.40 3.34
CA TRP A 337 -22.19 -13.26 4.14
C TRP A 337 -22.48 -12.85 5.59
N ILE A 338 -23.41 -11.90 5.82
CA ILE A 338 -23.87 -11.51 7.16
C ILE A 338 -24.54 -12.69 7.86
N ALA A 339 -25.39 -13.44 7.17
CA ALA A 339 -26.08 -14.60 7.73
C ALA A 339 -25.09 -15.71 8.16
N LEU A 340 -24.10 -16.03 7.32
CA LEU A 340 -23.06 -17.00 7.65
C LEU A 340 -22.16 -16.56 8.83
N ASN A 341 -22.05 -15.25 9.06
CA ASN A 341 -21.21 -14.68 10.11
C ASN A 341 -22.02 -14.02 11.23
N HIS A 342 -23.27 -14.45 11.43
CA HIS A 342 -24.25 -13.79 12.30
C HIS A 342 -23.71 -13.48 13.71
N ASP A 343 -22.99 -14.42 14.33
CA ASP A 343 -22.49 -14.25 15.70
C ASP A 343 -21.21 -13.42 15.78
N ARG A 344 -20.60 -13.09 14.63
CA ARG A 344 -19.31 -12.40 14.53
C ARG A 344 -19.43 -10.98 13.99
N VAL A 345 -20.48 -10.66 13.25
CA VAL A 345 -20.71 -9.32 12.68
C VAL A 345 -21.40 -8.40 13.68
N ARG A 346 -21.13 -7.09 13.58
CA ARG A 346 -21.76 -6.08 14.44
C ARG A 346 -23.26 -5.97 14.19
N ASP A 347 -24.01 -5.64 15.23
CA ASP A 347 -25.48 -5.59 15.19
C ASP A 347 -26.02 -4.57 14.18
N GLN A 348 -25.30 -3.47 13.95
CA GLN A 348 -25.67 -2.49 12.94
C GLN A 348 -25.78 -3.10 11.53
N LEU A 349 -24.88 -4.02 11.16
CA LEU A 349 -24.97 -4.72 9.87
C LEU A 349 -26.19 -5.64 9.79
N LYS A 350 -26.56 -6.28 10.91
CA LYS A 350 -27.76 -7.12 11.00
C LYS A 350 -29.01 -6.30 10.80
N VAL A 351 -29.06 -5.10 11.39
CA VAL A 351 -30.16 -4.14 11.20
C VAL A 351 -30.24 -3.73 9.73
N LEU A 352 -29.14 -3.31 9.11
CA LEU A 352 -29.10 -2.94 7.68
C LEU A 352 -29.57 -4.08 6.78
N ALA A 353 -29.07 -5.31 6.97
CA ALA A 353 -29.51 -6.48 6.22
C ALA A 353 -31.02 -6.76 6.41
N SER A 354 -31.53 -6.63 7.64
CA SER A 354 -32.97 -6.82 7.88
C SER A 354 -33.83 -5.78 7.15
N GLU A 355 -33.32 -4.57 6.95
CA GLU A 355 -34.00 -3.52 6.20
C GLU A 355 -33.92 -3.74 4.70
N VAL A 356 -32.78 -4.17 4.17
CA VAL A 356 -32.63 -4.53 2.76
C VAL A 356 -33.65 -5.61 2.38
N ARG A 357 -33.76 -6.71 3.15
CA ARG A 357 -34.80 -7.74 2.93
C ARG A 357 -36.23 -7.19 2.92
N LYS A 358 -36.54 -6.17 3.72
CA LYS A 358 -37.87 -5.54 3.70
C LYS A 358 -38.13 -4.79 2.40
N HIS A 359 -37.10 -4.17 1.82
CA HIS A 359 -37.19 -3.47 0.54
C HIS A 359 -37.22 -4.46 -0.64
N GLU A 360 -36.42 -5.53 -0.61
CA GLU A 360 -36.43 -6.59 -1.64
C GLU A 360 -37.78 -7.34 -1.71
N ARG A 361 -38.41 -7.61 -0.56
CA ARG A 361 -39.76 -8.22 -0.55
C ARG A 361 -40.84 -7.33 -1.16
N ARG A 362 -40.67 -6.01 -1.16
CA ARG A 362 -41.59 -5.07 -1.83
C ARG A 362 -41.39 -5.06 -3.35
N LEU A 363 -40.27 -5.61 -3.83
CA LEU A 363 -39.75 -5.52 -5.19
C LEU A 363 -40.01 -6.76 -6.05
N GLN A 364 -40.88 -7.70 -5.66
CA GLN A 364 -41.12 -8.98 -6.37
C GLN A 364 -41.64 -8.80 -7.83
N SER A 365 -40.78 -8.29 -8.70
CA SER A 365 -40.83 -8.19 -10.15
C SER A 365 -39.41 -8.42 -10.69
N SER A 366 -39.11 -9.70 -10.90
CA SER A 366 -38.28 -10.33 -11.94
C SER A 366 -36.78 -10.06 -12.17
N GLU A 367 -36.04 -9.22 -11.42
CA GLU A 367 -34.58 -9.03 -11.72
C GLU A 367 -33.59 -9.40 -10.59
N TYR A 368 -34.05 -9.70 -9.38
CA TYR A 368 -33.19 -9.90 -8.18
C TYR A 368 -33.36 -11.28 -7.53
N GLY A 369 -33.38 -12.33 -8.35
CA GLY A 369 -33.56 -13.71 -7.87
C GLY A 369 -32.79 -14.72 -8.70
N VAL A 370 -31.68 -14.31 -9.32
CA VAL A 370 -30.85 -15.20 -10.13
C VAL A 370 -29.82 -15.82 -9.20
N GLU A 371 -30.03 -17.08 -8.83
CA GLU A 371 -28.99 -17.90 -8.21
C GLU A 371 -27.70 -17.79 -9.04
N GLU A 372 -26.57 -17.52 -8.39
CA GLU A 372 -25.31 -17.38 -9.10
C GLU A 372 -24.98 -18.66 -9.86
N GLN A 373 -24.55 -18.53 -11.13
CA GLN A 373 -24.25 -19.66 -11.99
C GLN A 373 -22.76 -19.87 -12.14
N CYS A 374 -22.36 -21.14 -12.27
CA CYS A 374 -20.99 -21.52 -12.57
C CYS A 374 -20.62 -21.07 -13.99
N ILE A 375 -19.47 -20.39 -14.14
CA ILE A 375 -19.00 -19.92 -15.46
C ILE A 375 -18.57 -21.05 -16.40
N TYR A 376 -18.45 -22.28 -15.89
CA TYR A 376 -17.98 -23.44 -16.66
C TYR A 376 -19.12 -24.39 -17.05
N CYS A 377 -20.06 -24.67 -16.14
CA CYS A 377 -21.15 -25.63 -16.37
C CYS A 377 -22.55 -25.03 -16.21
N SER A 378 -22.69 -23.75 -15.87
CA SER A 378 -23.98 -23.05 -15.67
C SER A 378 -24.87 -23.58 -14.54
N GLU A 379 -24.42 -24.55 -13.76
CA GLU A 379 -25.09 -25.01 -12.53
C GLU A 379 -25.13 -23.91 -11.47
N SER A 380 -26.12 -23.98 -10.56
CA SER A 380 -26.22 -23.02 -9.45
C SER A 380 -25.08 -23.18 -8.45
N VAL A 381 -24.68 -22.06 -7.86
CA VAL A 381 -23.51 -21.95 -6.99
C VAL A 381 -23.95 -21.44 -5.63
N THR A 382 -23.66 -22.22 -4.59
CA THR A 382 -23.93 -21.82 -3.21
C THR A 382 -22.94 -20.76 -2.72
N PHE A 383 -23.41 -19.90 -1.83
CA PHE A 383 -22.55 -18.94 -1.15
C PHE A 383 -21.97 -19.56 0.12
N ASP A 384 -20.73 -20.04 0.05
CA ASP A 384 -20.04 -20.63 1.20
C ASP A 384 -18.93 -19.74 1.77
N SER A 385 -18.32 -18.92 0.91
CA SER A 385 -17.18 -18.06 1.24
C SER A 385 -17.22 -16.78 0.42
N PRO A 386 -16.76 -15.63 0.96
CA PRO A 386 -16.66 -14.39 0.19
C PRO A 386 -15.46 -14.37 -0.78
N GLU A 387 -14.55 -15.35 -0.70
CA GLU A 387 -13.31 -15.38 -1.50
C GLU A 387 -13.42 -16.31 -2.71
N VAL A 388 -14.04 -17.47 -2.52
CA VAL A 388 -14.05 -18.58 -3.46
C VAL A 388 -15.45 -19.19 -3.51
N ALA A 389 -15.86 -19.61 -4.70
CA ALA A 389 -17.05 -20.41 -4.91
C ALA A 389 -16.67 -21.77 -5.49
N HIS A 390 -17.42 -22.81 -5.13
CA HIS A 390 -17.24 -24.16 -5.66
C HIS A 390 -18.51 -24.58 -6.39
N CYS A 391 -18.34 -25.32 -7.47
CA CYS A 391 -19.44 -25.94 -8.19
C CYS A 391 -19.16 -27.43 -8.35
N HIS A 392 -20.16 -28.26 -8.05
CA HIS A 392 -20.12 -29.71 -8.22
C HIS A 392 -20.91 -30.08 -9.48
N CYS A 393 -20.20 -30.38 -10.57
CA CYS A 393 -20.83 -30.82 -11.82
C CYS A 393 -20.77 -32.35 -11.91
N SER A 394 -21.92 -33.01 -11.89
CA SER A 394 -22.03 -34.43 -12.24
C SER A 394 -22.32 -34.55 -13.73
N ASN A 395 -21.32 -34.93 -14.53
CA ASN A 395 -21.57 -35.26 -15.94
C ASN A 395 -22.34 -36.60 -15.99
N SER A 396 -23.48 -36.63 -16.68
CA SER A 396 -24.38 -37.79 -16.76
C SER A 396 -23.80 -39.03 -17.46
N THR A 397 -22.53 -38.99 -17.88
CA THR A 397 -21.86 -40.06 -18.64
C THR A 397 -20.59 -40.59 -18.01
N ASP A 398 -20.05 -39.94 -16.97
CA ASP A 398 -18.86 -40.40 -16.24
C ASP A 398 -19.10 -40.25 -14.73
N GLU A 399 -18.86 -41.30 -13.93
CA GLU A 399 -18.97 -41.29 -12.46
C GLU A 399 -17.96 -40.35 -11.75
N THR A 400 -17.30 -39.45 -12.48
CA THR A 400 -16.34 -38.49 -11.94
C THR A 400 -17.00 -37.13 -11.72
N VAL A 401 -17.21 -36.77 -10.45
CA VAL A 401 -17.69 -35.43 -10.06
C VAL A 401 -16.57 -34.42 -10.33
N GLN A 402 -16.78 -33.51 -11.28
CA GLN A 402 -15.84 -32.41 -11.52
C GLN A 402 -16.18 -31.25 -10.57
N ILE A 403 -15.17 -30.80 -9.82
CA ILE A 403 -15.28 -29.67 -8.90
C ILE A 403 -14.59 -28.46 -9.54
N TYR A 404 -15.36 -27.43 -9.86
CA TYR A 404 -14.82 -26.17 -10.37
C TYR A 404 -14.67 -25.17 -9.23
N GLN A 405 -13.49 -24.56 -9.12
CA GLN A 405 -13.20 -23.48 -8.19
C GLN A 405 -13.20 -22.14 -8.91
N MET A 406 -13.96 -21.18 -8.41
CA MET A 406 -14.12 -19.84 -9.00
C MET A 406 -13.79 -18.76 -7.98
N ALA A 407 -13.16 -17.67 -8.42
CA ALA A 407 -12.89 -16.53 -7.57
C ALA A 407 -14.15 -15.66 -7.43
N ARG A 408 -14.41 -15.15 -6.22
CA ARG A 408 -15.44 -14.13 -5.99
C ARG A 408 -14.83 -12.73 -6.03
N CYS A 409 -15.62 -11.76 -6.44
CA CYS A 409 -15.23 -10.37 -6.50
C CYS A 409 -15.03 -9.84 -5.08
N ALA A 410 -13.84 -9.31 -4.79
CA ALA A 410 -13.49 -8.72 -3.50
C ALA A 410 -14.39 -7.54 -3.08
N VAL A 411 -15.16 -6.97 -4.00
CA VAL A 411 -16.05 -5.83 -3.78
C VAL A 411 -17.50 -6.26 -3.64
N SER A 412 -18.05 -7.02 -4.60
CA SER A 412 -19.46 -7.44 -4.60
C SER A 412 -19.72 -8.82 -4.00
N MET A 413 -18.66 -9.59 -3.71
CA MET A 413 -18.72 -11.01 -3.31
C MET A 413 -19.36 -11.93 -4.36
N GLN A 414 -19.73 -11.43 -5.54
CA GLN A 414 -20.28 -12.24 -6.61
C GLN A 414 -19.21 -13.07 -7.32
N VAL A 415 -19.60 -14.20 -7.91
CA VAL A 415 -18.71 -15.00 -8.79
C VAL A 415 -18.17 -14.10 -9.90
N CYS A 416 -16.84 -14.11 -10.07
CA CYS A 416 -16.20 -13.32 -11.12
C CYS A 416 -16.54 -13.88 -12.50
N PRO A 417 -16.87 -13.03 -13.49
CA PRO A 417 -16.94 -13.45 -14.89
C PRO A 417 -15.55 -13.85 -15.40
N ALA A 418 -15.49 -14.47 -16.58
CA ALA A 418 -14.21 -14.91 -17.16
C ALA A 418 -13.21 -13.75 -17.34
N ILE A 419 -13.59 -12.68 -18.06
CA ILE A 419 -12.77 -11.49 -18.37
C ILE A 419 -13.75 -10.32 -18.67
N PRO A 420 -13.42 -9.04 -18.38
CA PRO A 420 -12.21 -8.51 -17.74
C PRO A 420 -12.26 -8.51 -16.22
N LEU A 421 -11.10 -8.76 -15.60
CA LEU A 421 -10.93 -8.78 -14.14
C LEU A 421 -9.76 -7.89 -13.71
N TRP A 422 -9.98 -7.19 -12.62
CA TRP A 422 -8.93 -6.53 -11.86
C TRP A 422 -8.31 -7.53 -10.87
N PHE A 423 -7.01 -7.44 -10.63
CA PHE A 423 -6.33 -8.25 -9.62
C PHE A 423 -5.41 -7.39 -8.75
N CYS A 424 -5.35 -7.72 -7.47
CA CYS A 424 -4.43 -7.09 -6.54
C CYS A 424 -3.12 -7.87 -6.50
N LYS A 425 -1.99 -7.24 -6.82
CA LYS A 425 -0.68 -7.89 -6.68
C LYS A 425 -0.37 -8.33 -5.25
N CYS A 426 -0.95 -7.69 -4.24
CA CYS A 426 -0.66 -7.91 -2.81
C CYS A 426 -1.35 -9.13 -2.21
N CYS A 427 -2.69 -9.20 -2.33
CA CYS A 427 -3.48 -10.29 -1.77
C CYS A 427 -3.98 -11.28 -2.82
N CYS A 428 -3.64 -11.10 -4.10
CA CYS A 428 -4.10 -11.91 -5.23
C CYS A 428 -5.62 -11.97 -5.43
N ARG A 429 -6.40 -11.19 -4.66
CA ARG A 429 -7.85 -11.10 -4.83
C ARG A 429 -8.21 -10.43 -6.14
N ARG A 430 -9.35 -10.85 -6.69
CA ARG A 430 -9.89 -10.36 -7.96
C ARG A 430 -11.09 -9.46 -7.72
N ALA A 431 -11.32 -8.53 -8.63
CA ALA A 431 -12.50 -7.69 -8.61
C ALA A 431 -13.06 -7.49 -10.02
N SER A 432 -14.34 -7.79 -10.22
CA SER A 432 -15.08 -7.47 -11.45
C SER A 432 -15.69 -6.05 -11.38
N LYS A 433 -15.85 -5.52 -10.17
CA LYS A 433 -16.33 -4.16 -9.87
C LYS A 433 -15.30 -3.42 -9.05
N LEU A 434 -15.22 -2.11 -9.22
CA LEU A 434 -14.34 -1.26 -8.43
C LEU A 434 -15.02 -0.85 -7.11
N PRO A 435 -14.28 -0.68 -6.00
CA PRO A 435 -14.83 -0.18 -4.75
C PRO A 435 -15.11 1.34 -4.77
N PRO A 436 -15.94 1.85 -3.86
CA PRO A 436 -16.19 3.27 -3.70
C PRO A 436 -14.97 3.98 -3.09
N GLU A 437 -14.69 5.21 -3.51
CA GLU A 437 -13.63 6.06 -2.94
C GLU A 437 -13.77 6.21 -1.42
N THR A 438 -15.01 6.37 -0.94
CA THR A 438 -15.33 6.54 0.48
C THR A 438 -14.75 5.43 1.37
N LEU A 439 -14.63 4.20 0.87
CA LEU A 439 -14.04 3.09 1.63
C LEU A 439 -12.62 3.41 2.12
N PHE A 440 -11.84 4.13 1.31
CA PHE A 440 -10.44 4.44 1.56
C PHE A 440 -10.24 5.66 2.47
N THR A 441 -11.29 6.45 2.67
CA THR A 441 -11.25 7.71 3.43
C THR A 441 -11.98 7.64 4.78
N LEU A 442 -12.58 6.49 5.14
CA LEU A 442 -13.27 6.34 6.42
C LEU A 442 -12.30 6.51 7.60
N PRO A 443 -12.61 7.40 8.56
CA PRO A 443 -11.77 7.64 9.74
C PRO A 443 -11.86 6.50 10.78
N GLY A 444 -12.86 5.63 10.66
CA GLY A 444 -13.12 4.53 11.58
C GLY A 444 -14.33 3.74 11.13
N TYR A 445 -14.82 2.85 11.98
CA TYR A 445 -16.09 2.18 11.82
C TYR A 445 -17.22 3.21 11.99
N PRO A 446 -18.08 3.40 10.97
CA PRO A 446 -19.16 4.37 11.06
C PRO A 446 -20.14 4.06 12.20
N LEU A 447 -20.49 5.07 12.99
CA LEU A 447 -21.57 4.95 13.99
C LEU A 447 -22.94 4.79 13.31
N ASP A 448 -23.14 5.50 12.19
CA ASP A 448 -24.31 5.37 11.34
C ASP A 448 -23.93 5.41 9.85
N PHE A 449 -24.02 4.27 9.17
CA PHE A 449 -23.76 4.19 7.72
C PHE A 449 -24.77 4.99 6.88
N LYS A 450 -26.01 5.19 7.36
CA LYS A 450 -27.02 5.95 6.61
C LYS A 450 -26.68 7.42 6.54
N SER A 451 -26.32 8.04 7.67
CA SER A 451 -25.85 9.44 7.69
C SER A 451 -24.71 9.74 6.71
N LEU A 452 -23.78 8.79 6.51
CA LEU A 452 -22.67 8.93 5.56
C LEU A 452 -23.14 8.99 4.10
N THR A 453 -24.29 8.40 3.80
CA THR A 453 -24.86 8.30 2.45
C THR A 453 -25.98 9.32 2.22
N GLU A 454 -26.45 10.01 3.26
CA GLU A 454 -27.44 11.09 3.19
C GLU A 454 -26.85 12.44 2.74
N SER A 455 -25.55 12.68 2.99
CA SER A 455 -24.93 13.98 2.69
C SER A 455 -24.37 14.09 1.24
N SER A 456 -25.10 14.80 0.40
CA SER A 456 -24.64 15.64 -0.74
C SER A 456 -24.03 15.01 -2.02
N VAL A 457 -23.63 13.74 -2.09
CA VAL A 457 -23.02 13.19 -3.32
C VAL A 457 -23.88 12.07 -3.92
N LYS A 458 -24.74 12.42 -4.90
CA LYS A 458 -25.51 11.44 -5.69
C LYS A 458 -24.60 10.46 -6.46
N GLU A 459 -23.36 10.87 -6.69
CA GLU A 459 -22.41 10.27 -7.62
C GLU A 459 -21.08 9.94 -6.90
N ILE A 460 -20.98 8.75 -6.30
CA ILE A 460 -19.78 8.30 -5.56
C ILE A 460 -18.72 7.84 -6.57
N PRO A 461 -17.48 8.38 -6.56
CA PRO A 461 -16.43 7.92 -7.47
C PRO A 461 -16.00 6.48 -7.17
N SER A 462 -15.69 5.72 -8.21
CA SER A 462 -15.04 4.42 -8.09
C SER A 462 -13.51 4.54 -8.17
N LYS A 463 -12.77 3.71 -7.43
CA LYS A 463 -11.29 3.73 -7.45
C LYS A 463 -10.72 2.36 -7.81
N PRO A 464 -9.68 2.28 -8.66
CA PRO A 464 -9.01 1.03 -9.00
C PRO A 464 -8.02 0.60 -7.90
N LEU A 465 -8.48 0.55 -6.64
CA LEU A 465 -7.68 0.17 -5.48
C LEU A 465 -8.27 -1.11 -4.84
N CYS A 466 -7.42 -1.95 -4.27
CA CYS A 466 -7.87 -3.15 -3.57
C CYS A 466 -8.59 -2.77 -2.25
N PRO A 467 -9.80 -3.27 -1.96
CA PRO A 467 -10.53 -2.92 -0.74
C PRO A 467 -9.84 -3.39 0.56
N PHE A 468 -8.91 -4.35 0.46
CA PHE A 468 -8.20 -4.92 1.61
C PHE A 468 -6.76 -4.45 1.78
N CYS A 469 -6.11 -4.01 0.71
CA CYS A 469 -4.71 -3.60 0.75
C CYS A 469 -4.49 -2.15 0.32
N GLY A 470 -5.48 -1.45 -0.23
CA GLY A 470 -5.32 -0.09 -0.78
C GLY A 470 -4.39 0.02 -2.00
N ILE A 471 -3.70 -1.05 -2.39
CA ILE A 471 -2.78 -1.09 -3.54
C ILE A 471 -3.57 -1.01 -4.85
N PRO A 472 -3.07 -0.25 -5.85
CA PRO A 472 -3.65 -0.20 -7.19
C PRO A 472 -3.86 -1.58 -7.80
N LEU A 473 -5.08 -1.81 -8.26
CA LEU A 473 -5.45 -3.01 -8.99
C LEU A 473 -4.90 -2.95 -10.41
N GLN A 474 -4.49 -4.10 -10.92
CA GLN A 474 -3.99 -4.25 -12.29
C GLN A 474 -5.00 -5.03 -13.13
N ARG A 475 -5.02 -4.78 -14.44
CA ARG A 475 -5.82 -5.57 -15.39
C ARG A 475 -4.95 -6.68 -15.97
N LEU A 476 -5.49 -7.89 -16.06
CA LEU A 476 -4.96 -8.94 -16.92
C LEU A 476 -5.46 -8.66 -18.35
N GLN A 477 -4.86 -7.69 -19.03
CA GLN A 477 -4.94 -7.61 -20.49
C GLN A 477 -3.52 -7.47 -21.03
N PRO A 478 -3.16 -8.20 -22.09
CA PRO A 478 -1.98 -7.87 -22.87
C PRO A 478 -2.09 -6.42 -23.38
N ASP A 479 -1.03 -5.64 -23.24
CA ASP A 479 -1.02 -4.20 -23.57
C ASP A 479 -1.50 -3.89 -25.01
N PHE A 480 -1.41 -4.85 -25.93
CA PHE A 480 -1.86 -4.71 -27.31
C PHE A 480 -3.38 -4.81 -27.54
N LEU A 481 -4.17 -5.17 -26.52
CA LEU A 481 -5.64 -5.21 -26.59
C LEU A 481 -6.32 -4.01 -25.92
N LEU A 482 -5.54 -3.09 -25.35
CA LEU A 482 -6.06 -1.83 -24.83
C LEU A 482 -6.29 -0.86 -25.99
N SER A 483 -7.54 -0.47 -26.22
CA SER A 483 -7.85 0.69 -27.05
C SER A 483 -7.10 1.91 -26.48
N PRO A 484 -6.48 2.77 -27.30
CA PRO A 484 -5.76 3.97 -26.84
C PRO A 484 -6.68 5.04 -26.22
N SER A 485 -7.96 4.76 -26.02
CA SER A 485 -8.90 5.65 -25.37
C SER A 485 -8.81 5.52 -23.85
N PRO A 486 -8.65 6.62 -23.10
CA PRO A 486 -8.72 6.59 -21.64
C PRO A 486 -10.12 6.14 -21.20
N VAL A 487 -10.17 5.20 -20.24
CA VAL A 487 -11.40 4.71 -19.59
C VAL A 487 -11.74 5.56 -18.37
#